data_AF-A0A3D0V9G9-F1
#
_entry.id   AF-A0A3D0V9G9-F1
#
_cell.length_a   1.000
_cell.length_b   1.000
_cell.length_c   1.000
_cell.angle_alpha   90.00
_cell.angle_beta   90.00
_cell.angle_gamma   90.00
#
_symmetry.space_group_name_H-M   'P 1'
#
loop_
_entity.id
_entity.type
_entity.pdbx_description
1 polymer ?
#
loop_
_entity_poly.entity_id
_entity_poly.type
_entity_poly.pdbx_seq_one_letter_code
_entity_poly.pdbx_strand_id
1 'polypeptide(L)'
;MSGTYVGNCTCQLICPCPVDGMPTGPDGECRGLNVFHIAKGNLDDTDLSGVDFAFLNWFPTDLTAGGWKVGAVVDDAATDAQAGALETILPRQARRGAAGAPPPRR
;
A
#
# COMPACT_ATOMS: atom_id res chain seq x y z
N MET A 1 -11.16 8.69 -9.32
CA MET A 1 -11.16 8.68 -7.84
C MET A 1 -10.68 10.03 -7.33
N SER A 2 -11.27 10.51 -6.24
CA SER A 2 -10.78 11.64 -5.45
C SER A 2 -10.76 11.26 -3.97
N GLY A 3 -9.90 11.90 -3.18
CA GLY A 3 -9.73 11.56 -1.78
C GLY A 3 -8.61 12.36 -1.14
N THR A 4 -8.23 11.94 0.05
CA THR A 4 -7.06 12.47 0.76
C THR A 4 -6.16 11.31 1.16
N TYR A 5 -4.87 11.59 1.31
CA TYR A 5 -3.96 10.63 1.88
C TYR A 5 -2.91 11.33 2.74
N VAL A 6 -2.38 10.61 3.70
CA VAL A 6 -1.21 10.99 4.47
C VAL A 6 -0.17 9.89 4.34
N GLY A 7 1.06 10.29 4.00
CA GLY A 7 2.17 9.37 3.80
C GLY A 7 3.32 9.69 4.75
N ASN A 8 3.94 8.65 5.30
CA ASN A 8 5.21 8.77 6.00
C ASN A 8 6.16 7.68 5.51
N CYS A 9 7.46 7.98 5.48
CA CYS A 9 8.49 7.00 5.21
C CYS A 9 9.74 7.26 6.07
N THR A 10 10.64 6.28 6.15
CA THR A 10 11.89 6.37 6.90
C THR A 10 12.97 7.22 6.24
N CYS A 11 12.76 7.71 5.02
CA CYS A 11 13.74 8.53 4.29
C CYS A 11 13.94 9.90 4.98
N GLN A 12 15.15 10.42 4.88
CA GLN A 12 15.54 11.70 5.46
C GLN A 12 15.15 12.88 4.55
N LEU A 13 14.55 13.93 5.15
CA LEU A 13 14.20 15.23 4.57
C LEU A 13 13.22 15.20 3.39
N ILE A 14 13.65 14.69 2.24
CA ILE A 14 12.91 14.67 0.98
C ILE A 14 12.88 13.23 0.49
N CYS A 15 11.69 12.75 0.12
CA CYS A 15 11.54 11.41 -0.44
C CYS A 15 12.19 11.36 -1.83
N PRO A 16 13.21 10.50 -2.06
CA PRO A 16 13.89 10.39 -3.34
C PRO A 16 13.10 9.54 -4.36
N CYS A 17 12.14 8.72 -3.90
CA CYS A 17 11.40 7.77 -4.73
C CYS A 17 10.66 8.39 -5.93
N PRO A 18 10.07 9.60 -5.89
CA PRO A 18 9.37 10.19 -7.05
C PRO A 18 10.26 10.41 -8.29
N VAL A 19 11.58 10.47 -8.09
CA VAL A 19 12.56 10.62 -9.18
C VAL A 19 13.48 9.40 -9.31
N ASP A 20 13.03 8.26 -8.77
CA ASP A 20 13.78 6.99 -8.76
C ASP A 20 15.17 7.07 -8.11
N GLY A 21 15.31 7.95 -7.11
CA GLY A 21 16.54 8.04 -6.32
C GLY A 21 16.63 6.94 -5.27
N MET A 22 17.86 6.62 -4.87
CA MET A 22 18.13 5.69 -3.77
C MET A 22 17.46 6.15 -2.47
N PRO A 23 16.79 5.24 -1.71
CA PRO A 23 16.28 5.56 -0.39
C PRO A 23 17.35 6.12 0.55
N THR A 24 16.96 7.10 1.36
CA THR A 24 17.84 7.75 2.35
C THR A 24 17.55 7.30 3.78
N GLY A 25 16.75 6.25 3.96
CA GLY A 25 16.49 5.65 5.26
C GLY A 25 17.69 4.86 5.79
N PRO A 26 17.60 4.34 7.03
CA PRO A 26 18.58 3.42 7.59
C PRO A 26 18.86 2.26 6.62
N ASP A 27 20.11 1.79 6.56
CA ASP A 27 20.54 0.69 5.69
C ASP A 27 20.28 0.89 4.17
N GLY A 28 19.96 2.11 3.73
CA GLY A 28 19.65 2.39 2.33
C GLY A 28 18.28 1.87 1.88
N GLU A 29 17.37 1.60 2.82
CA GLU A 29 16.00 1.14 2.55
C GLU A 29 14.92 2.18 2.89
N CYS A 30 13.78 2.08 2.22
CA CYS A 30 12.58 2.86 2.54
C CYS A 30 11.53 1.94 3.14
N ARG A 31 11.07 2.25 4.36
CA ARG A 31 9.84 1.71 4.95
C ARG A 31 8.81 2.82 4.98
N GLY A 32 7.69 2.60 4.31
CA GLY A 32 6.63 3.60 4.19
C GLY A 32 5.26 3.07 4.58
N LEU A 33 4.41 4.00 4.99
CA LEU A 33 3.00 3.82 5.27
C LEU A 33 2.26 5.00 4.64
N ASN A 34 1.21 4.71 3.89
CA ASN A 34 0.31 5.70 3.33
C ASN A 34 -1.11 5.32 3.72
N VAL A 35 -1.84 6.21 4.37
CA VAL A 35 -3.25 6.01 4.73
C VAL A 35 -4.10 6.87 3.81
N PHE A 36 -5.11 6.26 3.21
CA PHE A 36 -5.99 6.87 2.21
C PHE A 36 -7.42 6.90 2.73
N HIS A 37 -8.10 8.00 2.46
CA HIS A 37 -9.55 8.13 2.54
C HIS A 37 -10.11 8.36 1.14
N ILE A 38 -10.96 7.45 0.66
CA ILE A 38 -11.60 7.56 -0.65
C ILE A 38 -12.86 8.43 -0.52
N ALA A 39 -12.78 9.68 -0.97
CA ALA A 39 -13.95 10.58 -0.95
C ALA A 39 -14.96 10.22 -2.05
N LYS A 40 -14.47 9.86 -3.25
CA LYS A 40 -15.28 9.37 -4.39
C LYS A 40 -14.47 8.40 -5.24
N GLY A 41 -15.03 7.25 -5.57
CA GLY A 41 -14.41 6.31 -6.50
C GLY A 41 -15.19 5.00 -6.61
N ASN A 42 -14.92 4.21 -7.63
CA ASN A 42 -15.55 2.92 -7.86
C ASN A 42 -14.59 1.97 -8.59
N LEU A 43 -14.82 0.68 -8.43
CA LEU A 43 -14.31 -0.36 -9.32
C LEU A 43 -15.52 -1.08 -9.91
N ASP A 44 -15.68 -1.01 -11.24
CA ASP A 44 -16.89 -1.46 -11.93
C ASP A 44 -18.15 -0.88 -11.26
N ASP A 45 -19.06 -1.73 -10.77
CA ASP A 45 -20.29 -1.33 -10.08
C ASP A 45 -20.14 -1.17 -8.55
N THR A 46 -18.93 -1.38 -8.00
CA THR A 46 -18.67 -1.27 -6.56
C THR A 46 -18.26 0.15 -6.18
N ASP A 47 -19.11 0.86 -5.42
CA ASP A 47 -18.77 2.17 -4.84
C ASP A 47 -17.75 2.01 -3.70
N LEU A 48 -16.63 2.72 -3.81
CA LEU A 48 -15.53 2.73 -2.84
C LEU A 48 -15.54 4.00 -1.97
N SER A 49 -16.52 4.87 -2.13
CA SER A 49 -16.64 6.11 -1.34
C SER A 49 -16.79 5.79 0.15
N GLY A 50 -16.04 6.51 0.99
CA GLY A 50 -16.01 6.32 2.44
C GLY A 50 -15.06 5.22 2.92
N VAL A 51 -14.40 4.48 2.03
CA VAL A 51 -13.44 3.45 2.43
C VAL A 51 -12.11 4.09 2.83
N ASP A 52 -11.62 3.71 4.00
CA ASP A 52 -10.26 3.99 4.46
C ASP A 52 -9.38 2.74 4.30
N PHE A 53 -8.15 2.94 3.82
CA PHE A 53 -7.17 1.85 3.74
C PHE A 53 -5.73 2.36 3.91
N ALA A 54 -4.85 1.50 4.38
CA ALA A 54 -3.42 1.76 4.50
C ALA A 54 -2.63 0.91 3.49
N PHE A 55 -1.66 1.54 2.83
CA PHE A 55 -0.68 0.90 1.97
C PHE A 55 0.70 0.96 2.64
N LEU A 56 1.32 -0.21 2.81
CA LEU A 56 2.64 -0.36 3.39
C LEU A 56 3.64 -0.74 2.31
N ASN A 57 4.83 -0.17 2.38
CA ASN A 57 5.92 -0.50 1.48
C ASN A 57 7.24 -0.72 2.21
N TRP A 58 8.03 -1.63 1.65
CA TRP A 58 9.45 -1.79 1.91
C TRP A 58 10.18 -1.83 0.57
N PHE A 59 11.05 -0.85 0.35
CA PHE A 59 11.89 -0.76 -0.83
C PHE A 59 13.36 -0.91 -0.41
N PRO A 60 14.04 -2.00 -0.83
CA PRO A 60 15.44 -2.24 -0.46
C PRO A 60 16.44 -1.39 -1.26
N THR A 61 16.00 -0.73 -2.33
CA THR A 61 16.81 0.08 -3.25
C THR A 61 15.88 1.08 -3.95
N ASP A 62 16.37 1.78 -4.97
CA ASP A 62 15.56 2.55 -5.93
C ASP A 62 14.35 1.76 -6.44
N LEU A 63 13.32 2.47 -6.89
CA LEU A 63 12.08 1.83 -7.26
C LEU A 63 12.33 0.91 -8.46
N THR A 64 12.89 1.40 -9.56
CA THR A 64 12.94 0.63 -10.81
C THR A 64 13.74 -0.68 -10.71
N ALA A 65 14.69 -0.81 -9.79
CA ALA A 65 15.40 -2.06 -9.51
C ALA A 65 14.52 -3.17 -8.89
N GLY A 66 13.33 -2.85 -8.36
CA GLY A 66 12.37 -3.83 -7.86
C GLY A 66 12.76 -4.47 -6.52
N GLY A 67 12.37 -5.74 -6.31
CA GLY A 67 12.60 -6.45 -5.04
C GLY A 67 11.75 -5.93 -3.87
N TRP A 68 10.72 -5.14 -4.17
CA TRP A 68 9.84 -4.54 -3.17
C TRP A 68 9.07 -5.59 -2.38
N LYS A 69 8.60 -5.18 -1.20
CA LYS A 69 7.48 -5.84 -0.52
C LYS A 69 6.44 -4.78 -0.23
N VAL A 70 5.20 -5.07 -0.58
CA VAL A 70 4.08 -4.18 -0.33
C VAL A 70 2.94 -4.93 0.34
N GLY A 71 2.10 -4.20 1.05
CA GLY A 71 0.90 -4.73 1.68
C GLY A 71 -0.18 -3.66 1.75
N ALA A 72 -1.41 -4.11 1.92
CA ALA A 72 -2.55 -3.23 2.18
C ALA A 72 -3.33 -3.75 3.39
N VAL A 73 -3.86 -2.82 4.18
CA VAL A 73 -4.80 -3.07 5.27
C VAL A 73 -6.04 -2.24 4.94
N VAL A 74 -7.19 -2.86 4.87
CA VAL A 74 -8.47 -2.20 4.64
C VAL A 74 -9.17 -2.04 5.97
N ASP A 75 -9.82 -0.91 6.22
CA ASP A 75 -10.59 -0.68 7.44
C ASP A 75 -11.77 -1.66 7.54
N ASP A 76 -12.06 -2.14 8.76
CA ASP A 76 -13.11 -3.14 9.01
C ASP A 76 -14.53 -2.59 8.73
N ALA A 77 -14.71 -1.27 8.57
CA ALA A 77 -15.97 -0.67 8.13
C ALA A 77 -16.24 -0.88 6.63
N ALA A 78 -15.24 -1.29 5.84
CA ALA A 78 -15.45 -1.62 4.44
C ALA A 78 -16.26 -2.91 4.29
N THR A 79 -17.20 -2.91 3.35
CA THR A 79 -17.94 -4.13 3.00
C THR A 79 -17.04 -5.14 2.29
N ASP A 80 -17.42 -6.43 2.30
CA ASP A 80 -16.68 -7.48 1.58
C ASP A 80 -16.48 -7.18 0.09
N ALA A 81 -17.47 -6.55 -0.55
CA ALA A 81 -17.38 -6.12 -1.95
C ALA A 81 -16.32 -5.02 -2.13
N GLN A 82 -16.28 -4.03 -1.24
CA GLN A 82 -15.28 -2.96 -1.25
C GLN A 82 -13.88 -3.49 -0.95
N ALA A 83 -13.74 -4.40 0.01
CA ALA A 83 -12.48 -5.05 0.32
C ALA A 83 -11.96 -5.86 -0.88
N GLY A 84 -12.82 -6.68 -1.52
CA GLY A 84 -12.46 -7.43 -2.72
C GLY A 84 -12.08 -6.55 -3.91
N ALA A 85 -12.76 -5.41 -4.09
CA ALA A 85 -12.40 -4.41 -5.08
C ALA A 85 -11.01 -3.80 -4.80
N LEU A 86 -10.71 -3.48 -3.53
CA LEU A 86 -9.37 -3.02 -3.15
C LEU A 86 -8.29 -4.10 -3.32
N GLU A 87 -8.58 -5.37 -3.07
CA GLU A 87 -7.64 -6.47 -3.35
C GLU A 87 -7.31 -6.60 -4.84
N THR A 88 -8.26 -6.25 -5.71
CA THR A 88 -8.06 -6.22 -7.17
C THR A 88 -7.21 -5.01 -7.59
N ILE A 89 -7.44 -3.83 -7.00
CA ILE A 89 -6.69 -2.60 -7.30
C ILE A 89 -5.26 -2.65 -6.74
N LEU A 90 -5.09 -3.23 -5.55
CA LEU A 90 -3.85 -3.34 -4.83
C LEU A 90 -3.39 -4.80 -4.82
N PRO A 91 -2.99 -5.35 -5.98
CA PRO A 91 -2.58 -6.74 -6.03
C PRO A 91 -1.43 -6.92 -5.05
N ARG A 92 -1.64 -7.80 -4.06
CA ARG A 92 -0.55 -8.24 -3.19
C ARG A 92 0.56 -8.72 -4.12
N GLN A 93 1.77 -8.21 -3.93
CA GLN A 93 2.91 -8.78 -4.64
C GLN A 93 3.00 -10.25 -4.24
N ALA A 94 2.67 -11.11 -5.21
CA ALA A 94 2.69 -12.54 -5.05
C ALA A 94 4.09 -12.95 -4.61
N ARG A 95 4.25 -13.33 -3.35
CA ARG A 95 5.40 -14.14 -2.96
C ARG A 95 5.25 -15.44 -3.72
N ARG A 96 6.18 -15.74 -4.64
CA ARG A 96 6.36 -17.10 -5.14
C ARG A 96 6.66 -17.98 -3.92
N GLY A 97 5.64 -18.68 -3.41
CA GLY A 97 5.76 -19.60 -2.27
C GLY A 97 4.78 -19.42 -1.09
N ALA A 98 3.81 -18.49 -1.10
CA ALA A 98 2.87 -18.38 0.02
C ALA A 98 1.43 -18.11 -0.42
N ALA A 99 0.82 -19.09 -1.09
CA ALA A 99 -0.62 -19.25 -1.02
C ALA A 99 -0.96 -19.83 0.37
N GLY A 100 -1.76 -19.14 1.18
CA GLY A 100 -2.50 -19.76 2.28
C GLY A 100 -1.95 -19.65 3.71
N ALA A 101 -1.23 -18.60 4.09
CA ALA A 101 -0.96 -18.38 5.53
C ALA A 101 -2.19 -17.74 6.20
N PRO A 102 -2.83 -18.41 7.19
CA PRO A 102 -3.94 -17.82 7.94
C PRO A 102 -3.44 -16.66 8.83
N PRO A 103 -4.32 -15.72 9.24
CA PRO A 103 -3.92 -14.59 10.06
C PRO A 103 -3.30 -15.06 11.38
N PRO A 104 -2.31 -14.34 11.94
CA PRO A 104 -1.70 -14.70 13.20
C PRO A 104 -2.75 -14.65 14.30
N ARG A 105 -2.96 -15.79 14.97
CA ARG A 105 -3.76 -15.86 16.19
C ARG A 105 -3.00 -15.16 17.32
N ARG A 106 -3.71 -14.32 18.07
CA ARG A 106 -3.23 -13.72 19.33
C ARG A 106 -2.77 -14.78 20.32
#